data_AF-A0A3M1T3E4-F1
#
_entry.id   AF-A0A3M1T3E4-F1
#
_cell.length_a   1.000
_cell.length_b   1.000
_cell.length_c   1.000
_cell.angle_alpha   90.00
_cell.angle_beta   90.00
_cell.angle_gamma   90.00
#
_symmetry.space_group_name_H-M   'P 1'
#
loop_
_entity.id
_entity.type
_entity.pdbx_description
1 polymer ?
#
loop_
_entity_poly.entity_id
_entity_poly.type
_entity_poly.pdbx_seq_one_letter_code
_entity_poly.pdbx_strand_id
1 'polypeptide(L)'
;MTRAIVEFYRTLVAGDRSHPSKPPDPPTSIAKNSRFSRLLVSYSQKQFTGAIEIASPNGQKWNIHYRLGRTIWASGGYHPLRRWRRSLHQFDAAIDFQTLEGTDRTCPRTPLEYQLLAIAIEQKRLTRQQARNIIDRVVRDAIFDIIQEEAKHALQYRLHSKDTVGHISILLNSEFVLWQVIQDWQAWCRADLAAYSPNYAPKLRQSERFARVLSPASYRQMENLMSGRHSVRDLAVRLERDLIAFTQSLVPYIRQGAIELIEIPDEPMEWIVSPHS
;
A
#
# COMPACT_ATOMS: atom_id res chain seq x y z
N MET A 1 -17.15 3.45 -20.84
CA MET A 1 -15.78 2.91 -21.04
C MET A 1 -15.15 3.64 -22.23
N THR A 2 -14.27 4.59 -21.95
CA THR A 2 -14.02 5.71 -22.85
C THR A 2 -12.85 5.42 -23.81
N ARG A 3 -13.14 5.52 -25.11
CA ARG A 3 -12.26 5.40 -26.30
C ARG A 3 -10.87 6.05 -26.14
N ALA A 4 -10.78 7.10 -25.31
CA ALA A 4 -9.54 7.82 -24.97
C ALA A 4 -8.49 7.00 -24.20
N ILE A 5 -8.90 6.05 -23.35
CA ILE A 5 -7.95 5.21 -22.59
C ILE A 5 -7.29 4.18 -23.52
N VAL A 6 -8.02 3.71 -24.53
CA VAL A 6 -7.50 2.81 -25.58
C VAL A 6 -6.55 3.54 -26.53
N GLU A 7 -6.80 4.83 -26.80
CA GLU A 7 -5.88 5.67 -27.60
C GLU A 7 -4.56 5.98 -26.89
N PHE A 8 -4.59 6.25 -25.57
CA PHE A 8 -3.39 6.36 -24.74
C PHE A 8 -2.58 5.05 -24.76
N TYR A 9 -3.25 3.90 -24.68
CA TYR A 9 -2.61 2.59 -24.77
C TYR A 9 -2.02 2.28 -26.15
N ARG A 10 -2.64 2.76 -27.24
CA ARG A 10 -2.13 2.58 -28.61
C ARG A 10 -0.91 3.45 -28.91
N THR A 11 -0.81 4.62 -28.30
CA THR A 11 0.39 5.48 -28.41
C THR A 11 1.55 4.98 -27.53
N LEU A 12 1.27 4.25 -26.45
CA LEU A 12 2.28 3.63 -25.57
C LEU A 12 3.08 2.47 -26.21
N VAL A 13 2.52 1.77 -27.20
CA VAL A 13 3.15 0.56 -27.78
C VAL A 13 4.00 0.86 -29.04
N ALA A 14 3.95 2.09 -29.56
CA ALA A 14 4.55 2.43 -30.86
C ALA A 14 5.96 3.08 -30.81
N GLY A 15 6.62 3.15 -29.65
CA GLY A 15 7.88 3.89 -29.45
C GLY A 15 9.11 3.02 -29.23
N ASP A 16 9.72 2.61 -30.34
CA ASP A 16 11.14 2.35 -30.61
C ASP A 16 12.07 1.63 -29.60
N ARG A 17 12.77 0.63 -30.13
CA ARG A 17 13.74 -0.26 -29.46
C ARG A 17 15.13 0.36 -29.53
N SER A 18 15.67 0.78 -28.39
CA SER A 18 17.13 0.86 -28.22
C SER A 18 17.51 0.45 -26.79
N HIS A 19 18.39 -0.55 -26.71
CA HIS A 19 18.96 -1.05 -25.46
C HIS A 19 20.07 -0.12 -24.96
N PRO A 20 20.10 0.20 -23.66
CA PRO A 20 21.34 0.46 -22.96
C PRO A 20 21.71 -0.70 -22.03
N SER A 21 23.02 -0.93 -21.96
CA SER A 21 23.84 -1.70 -21.01
C SER A 21 23.13 -2.39 -19.82
N LYS A 22 23.46 -3.68 -19.64
CA LYS A 22 23.01 -4.58 -18.57
C LYS A 22 23.02 -3.90 -17.18
N PRO A 23 21.86 -3.76 -16.51
CA PRO A 23 21.78 -3.26 -15.14
C PRO A 23 22.39 -4.27 -14.14
N PRO A 24 22.84 -3.81 -12.96
CA PRO A 24 23.34 -4.69 -11.91
C PRO A 24 22.25 -5.70 -11.47
N ASP A 25 22.68 -6.87 -11.01
CA ASP A 25 21.78 -7.97 -10.67
C ASP A 25 20.66 -7.54 -9.70
N PRO A 26 19.39 -7.93 -9.95
CA PRO A 26 18.26 -7.48 -9.16
C PRO A 26 18.29 -8.06 -7.72
N PRO A 27 17.76 -7.33 -6.70
CA PRO A 27 17.75 -7.73 -5.27
C PRO A 27 16.80 -8.92 -4.93
N THR A 28 16.58 -9.83 -5.88
CA THR A 28 15.57 -10.90 -5.83
C THR A 28 15.85 -12.00 -4.80
N SER A 29 17.13 -12.21 -4.42
CA SER A 29 17.53 -13.17 -3.38
C SER A 29 17.23 -12.68 -1.95
N ILE A 30 17.15 -11.36 -1.75
CA ILE A 30 17.02 -10.75 -0.42
C ILE A 30 15.63 -11.01 0.16
N ALA A 31 14.54 -10.86 -0.60
CA ALA A 31 13.19 -10.95 -0.06
C ALA A 31 12.83 -12.34 0.50
N LYS A 32 13.33 -13.42 -0.13
CA LYS A 32 13.06 -14.80 0.32
C LYS A 32 13.84 -15.17 1.59
N ASN A 33 14.96 -14.50 1.86
CA ASN A 33 15.86 -14.75 3.00
C ASN A 33 16.06 -13.53 3.92
N SER A 34 15.18 -12.53 3.82
CA SER A 34 15.36 -11.25 4.50
C SER A 34 15.29 -11.43 6.01
N ARG A 35 15.86 -10.48 6.77
CA ARG A 35 15.80 -10.54 8.24
C ARG A 35 14.35 -10.42 8.69
N PHE A 36 13.57 -9.53 8.06
CA PHE A 36 12.15 -9.42 8.32
C PHE A 36 11.39 -10.72 8.03
N SER A 37 11.59 -11.34 6.87
CA SER A 37 10.93 -12.59 6.49
C SER A 37 11.18 -13.71 7.51
N ARG A 38 12.45 -13.88 7.96
CA ARG A 38 12.80 -14.86 8.98
C ARG A 38 12.18 -14.56 10.35
N LEU A 39 12.14 -13.29 10.74
CA LEU A 39 11.50 -12.87 11.98
C LEU A 39 10.00 -13.16 11.96
N LEU A 40 9.31 -12.76 10.88
CA LEU A 40 7.88 -12.97 10.69
C LEU A 40 7.49 -14.45 10.83
N VAL A 41 8.24 -15.33 10.17
CA VAL A 41 8.06 -16.80 10.27
C VAL A 41 8.35 -17.29 11.69
N SER A 42 9.45 -16.87 12.31
CA SER A 42 9.82 -17.30 13.66
C SER A 42 8.75 -16.95 14.69
N TYR A 43 8.16 -15.75 14.62
CA TYR A 43 7.09 -15.35 15.54
C TYR A 43 5.78 -16.09 15.28
N SER A 44 5.52 -16.47 14.03
CA SER A 44 4.39 -17.33 13.71
C SER A 44 4.53 -18.70 14.36
N GLN A 45 5.68 -19.34 14.20
CA GLN A 45 5.98 -20.66 14.76
C GLN A 45 6.02 -20.69 16.29
N LYS A 46 6.51 -19.60 16.92
CA LYS A 46 6.55 -19.45 18.39
C LYS A 46 5.20 -19.09 19.02
N GLN A 47 4.12 -19.04 18.24
CA GLN A 47 2.79 -18.61 18.71
C GLN A 47 2.81 -17.24 19.39
N PHE A 48 3.66 -16.32 18.91
CA PHE A 48 3.84 -15.01 19.53
C PHE A 48 2.52 -14.23 19.62
N THR A 49 2.36 -13.45 20.70
CA THR A 49 1.24 -12.53 20.91
C THR A 49 1.79 -11.19 21.39
N GLY A 50 1.43 -10.12 20.69
CA GLY A 50 1.96 -8.77 20.89
C GLY A 50 2.21 -8.07 19.57
N ALA A 51 3.08 -7.06 19.58
CA ALA A 51 3.46 -6.30 18.40
C ALA A 51 4.97 -6.36 18.13
N ILE A 52 5.32 -6.36 16.85
CA ILE A 52 6.69 -6.15 16.39
C ILE A 52 6.74 -4.76 15.80
N GLU A 53 7.51 -3.86 16.42
CA GLU A 53 7.85 -2.58 15.83
C GLU A 53 9.03 -2.77 14.87
N ILE A 54 8.92 -2.20 13.68
CA ILE A 54 9.95 -2.16 12.65
C ILE A 54 10.23 -0.68 12.35
N ALA A 55 11.48 -0.25 12.49
CA ALA A 55 11.88 1.13 12.24
C ALA A 55 12.93 1.21 11.13
N SER A 56 12.72 2.11 10.17
CA SER A 56 13.70 2.47 9.15
C SER A 56 14.48 3.73 9.55
N PRO A 57 15.75 3.87 9.14
CA PRO A 57 16.55 5.09 9.35
C PRO A 57 15.92 6.38 8.78
N ASN A 58 15.02 6.28 7.80
CA ASN A 58 14.32 7.45 7.25
C ASN A 58 13.13 7.93 8.12
N GLY A 59 12.97 7.39 9.32
CA GLY A 59 11.92 7.77 10.27
C GLY A 59 10.63 6.98 10.12
N GLN A 60 10.48 6.17 9.08
CA GLN A 60 9.30 5.31 8.90
C GLN A 60 9.27 4.20 9.96
N LYS A 61 8.08 3.95 10.52
CA LYS A 61 7.85 2.93 11.54
C LYS A 61 6.59 2.13 11.25
N TRP A 62 6.71 0.81 11.25
CA TRP A 62 5.61 -0.12 11.11
C TRP A 62 5.43 -0.90 12.40
N ASN A 63 4.20 -1.35 12.65
CA ASN A 63 3.91 -2.35 13.68
C ASN A 63 3.12 -3.50 13.05
N ILE A 64 3.60 -4.73 13.22
CA ILE A 64 2.84 -5.94 12.86
C ILE A 64 2.32 -6.57 14.14
N HIS A 65 1.01 -6.72 14.23
CA HIS A 65 0.30 -7.20 15.41
C HIS A 65 0.01 -8.70 15.27
N TYR A 66 0.26 -9.44 16.35
CA TYR A 66 0.13 -10.90 16.41
C TYR A 66 -0.77 -11.36 17.56
N ARG A 67 -1.45 -12.48 17.31
CA ARG A 67 -2.14 -13.27 18.32
C ARG A 67 -1.96 -14.75 18.03
N LEU A 68 -1.40 -15.50 18.99
CA LEU A 68 -1.15 -16.94 18.86
C LEU A 68 -0.40 -17.31 17.56
N GLY A 69 0.60 -16.51 17.19
CA GLY A 69 1.41 -16.72 15.98
C GLY A 69 0.71 -16.36 14.67
N ARG A 70 -0.47 -15.73 14.73
CA ARG A 70 -1.22 -15.26 13.56
C ARG A 70 -1.17 -13.75 13.48
N THR A 71 -1.01 -13.21 12.28
CA THR A 71 -1.10 -11.76 12.07
C THR A 71 -2.55 -11.32 12.13
N ILE A 72 -2.82 -10.26 12.89
CA ILE A 72 -4.17 -9.72 13.05
C ILE A 72 -4.31 -8.32 12.45
N TRP A 73 -3.20 -7.56 12.37
CA TRP A 73 -3.21 -6.20 11.86
C TRP A 73 -1.80 -5.70 11.52
N ALA A 74 -1.74 -4.61 10.75
CA ALA A 74 -0.53 -3.83 10.52
C ALA A 74 -0.85 -2.33 10.60
N SER A 75 -0.02 -1.55 11.30
CA SER A 75 -0.19 -0.11 11.48
C SER A 75 1.11 0.66 11.20
N GLY A 76 1.00 1.97 10.94
CA GLY A 76 2.13 2.82 10.58
C GLY A 76 2.64 2.57 9.15
N GLY A 77 3.89 2.98 8.93
CA GLY A 77 4.55 3.02 7.63
C GLY A 77 4.05 4.17 6.76
N TYR A 78 4.22 4.01 5.45
CA TYR A 78 3.71 4.97 4.47
C TYR A 78 2.19 4.99 4.45
N HIS A 79 1.63 6.17 4.70
CA HIS A 79 0.22 6.53 4.53
C HIS A 79 -0.79 5.49 5.07
N PRO A 80 -0.78 5.15 6.38
CA PRO A 80 -1.73 4.20 6.95
C PRO A 80 -3.20 4.54 6.65
N LEU A 81 -3.59 5.82 6.66
CA LEU A 81 -4.97 6.23 6.40
C LEU A 81 -5.33 6.12 4.90
N ARG A 82 -4.42 6.45 3.98
CA ARG A 82 -4.62 6.14 2.54
C ARG A 82 -4.73 4.64 2.29
N ARG A 83 -3.85 3.85 2.90
CA ARG A 83 -3.88 2.37 2.80
C ARG A 83 -5.21 1.82 3.27
N TRP A 84 -5.70 2.33 4.40
CA TRP A 84 -7.00 2.00 4.96
C TRP A 84 -8.15 2.34 3.99
N ARG A 85 -8.24 3.59 3.55
CA ARG A 85 -9.26 4.09 2.61
C ARG A 85 -9.27 3.31 1.29
N ARG A 86 -8.08 3.04 0.73
CA ARG A 86 -7.91 2.24 -0.48
C ARG A 86 -8.44 0.81 -0.31
N SER A 87 -8.16 0.19 0.84
CA SER A 87 -8.62 -1.17 1.15
C SER A 87 -10.14 -1.23 1.31
N LEU A 88 -10.75 -0.22 1.94
CA LEU A 88 -12.21 -0.11 2.06
C LEU A 88 -12.88 0.03 0.69
N HIS A 89 -12.36 0.93 -0.16
CA HIS A 89 -12.87 1.12 -1.52
C HIS A 89 -12.76 -0.14 -2.37
N GLN A 90 -11.66 -0.88 -2.26
CA GLN A 90 -11.42 -2.08 -3.06
C GLN A 90 -12.42 -3.21 -2.77
N PHE A 91 -12.99 -3.27 -1.56
CA PHE A 91 -13.93 -4.32 -1.14
C PHE A 91 -15.35 -3.80 -0.92
N ASP A 92 -15.67 -2.66 -1.54
CA ASP A 92 -16.99 -2.02 -1.52
C ASP A 92 -17.54 -1.83 -0.09
N ALA A 93 -16.65 -1.47 0.83
CA ALA A 93 -16.99 -1.20 2.22
C ALA A 93 -17.29 0.29 2.40
N ALA A 94 -18.48 0.70 1.95
CA ALA A 94 -18.99 2.06 2.16
C ALA A 94 -19.51 2.22 3.60
N ILE A 95 -18.59 2.46 4.54
CA ILE A 95 -18.91 2.66 5.95
C ILE A 95 -18.65 4.12 6.32
N ASP A 96 -19.68 4.78 6.83
CA ASP A 96 -19.51 6.03 7.55
C ASP A 96 -19.05 5.74 8.98
N PHE A 97 -17.73 5.79 9.20
CA PHE A 97 -17.10 5.53 10.49
C PHE A 97 -17.46 6.56 11.57
N GLN A 98 -17.91 7.76 11.18
CA GLN A 98 -18.30 8.82 12.13
C GLN A 98 -19.59 8.45 12.88
N THR A 99 -20.44 7.64 12.25
CA THR A 99 -21.71 7.17 12.82
C THR A 99 -21.57 5.89 13.66
N LEU A 100 -20.35 5.37 13.84
CA LEU A 100 -20.11 4.21 14.69
C LEU A 100 -20.05 4.62 16.16
N GLU A 101 -21.10 4.26 16.90
CA GLU A 101 -21.16 4.39 18.35
C GLU A 101 -20.30 3.31 19.05
N GLY A 102 -19.82 3.60 20.27
CA GLY A 102 -19.14 2.61 21.12
C GLY A 102 -17.64 2.45 20.87
N THR A 103 -17.00 3.37 20.14
CA THR A 103 -15.52 3.40 20.13
C THR A 103 -15.00 3.81 21.50
N ASP A 104 -14.36 2.88 22.22
CA ASP A 104 -13.43 3.26 23.28
C ASP A 104 -12.16 3.83 22.61
N ARG A 105 -12.28 5.07 22.14
CA ARG A 105 -11.19 5.85 21.52
C ARG A 105 -10.02 6.07 22.48
N THR A 106 -10.14 5.64 23.73
CA THR A 106 -9.12 5.81 24.77
C THR A 106 -8.21 4.60 24.92
N CYS A 107 -8.52 3.43 24.31
CA CYS A 107 -7.62 2.28 24.35
C CYS A 107 -6.39 2.53 23.46
N PRO A 108 -5.24 2.93 24.02
CA PRO A 108 -4.11 3.43 23.24
C PRO A 108 -3.32 2.30 22.57
N ARG A 109 -3.70 1.05 22.86
CA ARG A 109 -2.92 -0.16 22.54
C ARG A 109 -3.43 -0.89 21.30
N THR A 110 -4.64 -0.58 20.84
CA THR A 110 -5.24 -1.17 19.65
C THR A 110 -5.35 -0.09 18.56
N PRO A 111 -4.83 -0.32 17.35
CA PRO A 111 -4.97 0.64 16.25
C PRO A 111 -6.44 0.98 15.98
N LEU A 112 -6.76 2.27 15.85
CA LEU A 112 -8.13 2.77 15.72
C LEU A 112 -8.88 2.10 14.55
N GLU A 113 -8.22 1.95 13.41
CA GLU A 113 -8.79 1.33 12.20
C GLU A 113 -9.23 -0.12 12.46
N TYR A 114 -8.45 -0.84 13.25
CA TYR A 114 -8.77 -2.21 13.66
C TYR A 114 -9.95 -2.26 14.64
N GLN A 115 -10.05 -1.30 15.58
CA GLN A 115 -11.22 -1.21 16.46
C GLN A 115 -12.50 -0.91 15.69
N LEU A 116 -12.43 0.03 14.75
CA LEU A 116 -13.55 0.43 13.91
C LEU A 116 -14.07 -0.73 13.04
N LEU A 117 -13.17 -1.58 12.54
CA LEU A 117 -13.57 -2.83 11.89
C LEU A 117 -14.37 -3.75 12.80
N ALA A 118 -13.98 -3.87 14.08
CA ALA A 118 -14.64 -4.74 15.03
C ALA A 118 -16.08 -4.29 15.24
N ILE A 119 -16.24 -2.99 15.53
CA ILE A 119 -17.55 -2.35 15.73
C ILE A 119 -18.41 -2.45 14.47
N ALA A 120 -17.83 -2.24 13.28
CA ALA A 120 -18.56 -2.38 12.02
C ALA A 120 -19.09 -3.81 11.79
N ILE A 121 -18.33 -4.83 12.19
CA ILE A 121 -18.78 -6.23 12.12
C ILE A 121 -19.90 -6.49 13.14
N GLU A 122 -19.73 -6.02 14.38
CA GLU A 122 -20.73 -6.18 15.45
C GLU A 122 -22.06 -5.51 15.09
N GLN A 123 -22.00 -4.32 14.49
CA GLN A 123 -23.17 -3.59 13.99
C GLN A 123 -23.69 -4.11 12.63
N LYS A 124 -23.15 -5.22 12.11
CA LYS A 124 -23.53 -5.84 10.83
C LYS A 124 -23.39 -4.92 9.61
N ARG A 125 -22.58 -3.87 9.69
CA ARG A 125 -22.23 -2.98 8.58
C ARG A 125 -21.12 -3.54 7.70
N LEU A 126 -20.39 -4.52 8.21
CA LEU A 126 -19.35 -5.23 7.49
C LEU A 126 -19.45 -6.74 7.73
N THR A 127 -19.38 -7.53 6.66
CA THR A 127 -19.28 -8.98 6.83
C THR A 127 -17.88 -9.37 7.32
N ARG A 128 -17.78 -10.50 8.03
CA ARG A 128 -16.47 -11.04 8.44
C ARG A 128 -15.54 -11.31 7.25
N GLN A 129 -16.09 -11.65 6.09
CA GLN A 129 -15.30 -11.86 4.86
C GLN A 129 -14.76 -10.55 4.30
N GLN A 130 -15.57 -9.48 4.22
CA GLN A 130 -15.07 -8.17 3.79
C GLN A 130 -13.99 -7.66 4.76
N ALA A 131 -14.22 -7.76 6.07
CA ALA A 131 -13.21 -7.41 7.07
C ALA A 131 -11.91 -8.20 6.89
N ARG A 132 -12.00 -9.52 6.63
CA ARG A 132 -10.83 -10.36 6.37
C ARG A 132 -10.06 -9.88 5.13
N ASN A 133 -10.76 -9.56 4.05
CA ASN A 133 -10.16 -9.08 2.81
C ASN A 133 -9.45 -7.73 3.02
N ILE A 134 -10.09 -6.82 3.77
CA ILE A 134 -9.52 -5.52 4.12
C ILE A 134 -8.26 -5.70 4.98
N ILE A 135 -8.31 -6.51 6.04
CA ILE A 135 -7.16 -6.79 6.92
C ILE A 135 -6.02 -7.42 6.10
N ASP A 136 -6.32 -8.40 5.26
CA ASP A 136 -5.33 -9.04 4.38
C ASP A 136 -4.65 -8.01 3.46
N ARG A 137 -5.42 -7.13 2.84
CA ARG A 137 -4.88 -6.07 1.98
C ARG A 137 -3.99 -5.09 2.73
N VAL A 138 -4.42 -4.63 3.90
CA VAL A 138 -3.64 -3.71 4.75
C VAL A 138 -2.33 -4.35 5.19
N VAL A 139 -2.37 -5.60 5.65
CA VAL A 139 -1.19 -6.33 6.10
C VAL A 139 -0.22 -6.56 4.93
N ARG A 140 -0.72 -6.95 3.75
CA ARG A 140 0.12 -7.15 2.56
C ARG A 140 0.79 -5.87 2.09
N ASP A 141 0.05 -4.76 2.01
CA ASP A 141 0.62 -3.47 1.61
C ASP A 141 1.72 -3.05 2.59
N ALA A 142 1.52 -3.25 3.90
CA ALA A 142 2.53 -2.96 4.91
C ALA A 142 3.78 -3.86 4.80
N ILE A 143 3.60 -5.18 4.63
CA ILE A 143 4.71 -6.13 4.45
C ILE A 143 5.46 -5.82 3.15
N PHE A 144 4.78 -5.44 2.08
CA PHE A 144 5.41 -5.04 0.82
C PHE A 144 6.29 -3.82 1.02
N ASP A 145 5.76 -2.80 1.71
CA ASP A 145 6.51 -1.57 2.02
C ASP A 145 7.75 -1.89 2.88
N ILE A 146 7.63 -2.77 3.89
CA ILE A 146 8.76 -3.20 4.73
C ILE A 146 9.82 -3.94 3.91
N ILE A 147 9.42 -4.86 3.02
CA ILE A 147 10.37 -5.60 2.16
C ILE A 147 11.08 -4.65 1.19
N GLN A 148 10.34 -3.70 0.60
CA GLN A 148 10.92 -2.67 -0.27
C GLN A 148 11.91 -1.79 0.50
N GLU A 149 11.58 -1.44 1.75
CA GLU A 149 12.43 -0.63 2.61
C GLU A 149 13.69 -1.39 3.05
N GLU A 150 13.56 -2.66 3.44
CA GLU A 150 14.67 -3.54 3.85
C GLU A 150 15.67 -3.78 2.69
N ALA A 151 15.20 -3.74 1.45
CA ALA A 151 16.06 -3.82 0.27
C ALA A 151 16.97 -2.59 0.11
N LYS A 152 16.66 -1.48 0.80
CA LYS A 152 17.40 -0.20 0.72
C LYS A 152 18.13 0.14 2.02
N HIS A 153 17.55 -0.24 3.17
CA HIS A 153 17.99 0.19 4.48
C HIS A 153 18.02 -0.97 5.48
N ALA A 154 18.99 -0.93 6.40
CA ALA A 154 19.01 -1.86 7.52
C ALA A 154 17.93 -1.47 8.54
N LEU A 155 16.93 -2.34 8.71
CA LEU A 155 15.82 -2.11 9.63
C LEU A 155 16.16 -2.50 11.07
N GLN A 156 15.58 -1.76 12.02
CA GLN A 156 15.60 -2.07 13.44
C GLN A 156 14.28 -2.73 13.85
N TYR A 157 14.35 -3.64 14.82
CA TYR A 157 13.20 -4.40 15.29
C TYR A 157 13.12 -4.32 16.81
N ARG A 158 11.93 -4.02 17.34
CA ARG A 158 11.64 -4.08 18.78
C ARG A 158 10.39 -4.92 19.03
N LEU A 159 10.43 -5.67 20.12
CA LEU A 159 9.34 -6.51 20.55
C LEU A 159 8.56 -5.83 21.66
N HIS A 160 7.25 -5.79 21.50
CA HIS A 160 6.32 -5.38 22.52
C HIS A 160 5.52 -6.63 22.90
N SER A 161 6.03 -7.37 23.88
CA SER A 161 5.37 -8.54 24.44
C SER A 161 4.39 -8.11 25.53
N LYS A 162 3.22 -8.74 25.55
CA LYS A 162 2.07 -8.42 26.43
C LYS A 162 1.52 -7.01 26.22
N ASP A 163 0.60 -6.91 25.27
CA ASP A 163 -0.62 -6.11 25.43
C ASP A 163 -1.61 -6.58 24.37
N THR A 164 -2.76 -7.07 24.82
CA THR A 164 -3.80 -7.67 23.97
C THR A 164 -4.46 -6.61 23.10
N VAL A 165 -4.21 -6.69 21.79
CA VAL A 165 -5.05 -6.07 20.77
C VAL A 165 -6.42 -6.77 20.81
N GLY A 166 -7.48 -6.01 21.05
CA GLY A 166 -8.84 -6.51 21.31
C GLY A 166 -9.70 -6.84 20.06
N HIS A 167 -10.73 -7.66 20.31
CA HIS A 167 -12.05 -7.84 19.68
C HIS A 167 -12.29 -8.20 18.19
N ILE A 168 -11.28 -8.43 17.32
CA ILE A 168 -11.54 -9.18 16.06
C ILE A 168 -10.84 -10.55 16.06
N SER A 169 -11.62 -11.62 15.92
CA SER A 169 -11.11 -12.99 15.75
C SER A 169 -10.79 -13.30 14.28
N ILE A 170 -10.21 -12.36 13.55
CA ILE A 170 -9.70 -12.59 12.19
C ILE A 170 -8.20 -12.78 12.31
N LEU A 171 -7.80 -14.03 12.11
CA LEU A 171 -6.42 -14.48 12.18
C LEU A 171 -5.94 -14.79 10.76
N LEU A 172 -4.88 -14.11 10.32
CA LEU A 172 -4.22 -14.40 9.05
C LEU A 172 -3.04 -15.35 9.28
N ASN A 173 -2.84 -16.26 8.32
CA ASN A 173 -1.65 -17.08 8.30
C ASN A 173 -0.46 -16.22 7.83
N SER A 174 0.40 -15.83 8.77
CA SER A 174 1.52 -14.93 8.52
C SER A 174 2.47 -15.45 7.43
N GLU A 175 2.78 -16.75 7.44
CA GLU A 175 3.66 -17.36 6.45
C GLU A 175 3.05 -17.33 5.04
N PHE A 176 1.75 -17.59 4.93
CA PHE A 176 1.03 -17.54 3.66
C PHE A 176 0.97 -16.11 3.10
N VAL A 177 0.64 -15.13 3.96
CA VAL A 177 0.62 -13.71 3.57
C VAL A 177 2.01 -13.28 3.11
N LEU A 178 3.05 -13.62 3.86
CA LEU A 178 4.43 -13.31 3.47
C LEU A 178 4.79 -13.95 2.13
N TRP A 179 4.44 -15.22 1.91
CA TRP A 179 4.71 -15.90 0.64
C TRP A 179 4.10 -15.14 -0.55
N GLN A 180 2.85 -14.68 -0.43
CA GLN A 180 2.18 -13.91 -1.47
C GLN A 180 2.88 -12.57 -1.73
N VAL A 181 3.22 -11.83 -0.67
CA VAL A 181 3.90 -10.55 -0.81
C VAL A 181 5.29 -10.70 -1.43
N ILE A 182 6.01 -11.80 -1.13
CA ILE A 182 7.28 -12.11 -1.79
C ILE A 182 7.07 -12.30 -3.30
N GLN A 183 5.99 -12.98 -3.72
CA GLN A 183 5.67 -13.10 -5.15
C GLN A 183 5.38 -11.75 -5.79
N ASP A 184 4.60 -10.90 -5.12
CA ASP A 184 4.27 -9.55 -5.59
C ASP A 184 5.53 -8.68 -5.73
N TRP A 185 6.41 -8.71 -4.73
CA TRP A 185 7.71 -8.01 -4.76
C TRP A 185 8.63 -8.54 -5.86
N GLN A 186 8.68 -9.86 -6.07
CA GLN A 186 9.46 -10.45 -7.16
C GLN A 186 8.92 -10.07 -8.53
N ALA A 187 7.59 -10.01 -8.70
CA ALA A 187 6.97 -9.52 -9.92
C ALA A 187 7.30 -8.03 -10.15
N TRP A 188 7.23 -7.21 -9.10
CA TRP A 188 7.62 -5.80 -9.12
C TRP A 188 9.09 -5.61 -9.55
N CYS A 189 10.01 -6.39 -8.98
CA CYS A 189 11.44 -6.33 -9.34
C CYS A 189 11.68 -6.78 -10.79
N ARG A 190 11.06 -7.87 -11.24
CA ARG A 190 11.18 -8.36 -12.63
C ARG A 190 10.62 -7.37 -13.66
N ALA A 191 9.70 -6.52 -13.23
CA ALA A 191 9.14 -5.43 -14.03
C ALA A 191 10.06 -4.19 -14.10
N ASP A 192 11.30 -4.26 -13.58
CA ASP A 192 12.25 -3.16 -13.47
C ASP A 192 11.73 -1.99 -12.61
N LEU A 193 10.91 -2.31 -11.60
CA LEU A 193 10.27 -1.32 -10.75
C LEU A 193 10.91 -1.15 -9.37
N ALA A 194 11.97 -1.88 -9.04
CA ALA A 194 12.57 -1.90 -7.69
C ALA A 194 12.95 -0.51 -7.14
N ALA A 195 13.33 0.42 -8.03
CA ALA A 195 13.68 1.79 -7.67
C ALA A 195 12.47 2.69 -7.35
N TYR A 196 11.26 2.32 -7.78
CA TYR A 196 10.05 3.15 -7.66
C TYR A 196 9.19 2.70 -6.48
N SER A 197 8.77 3.65 -5.65
CA SER A 197 7.80 3.37 -4.59
C SER A 197 6.37 3.54 -5.12
N PRO A 198 5.46 2.58 -4.92
CA PRO A 198 4.05 2.75 -5.27
C PRO A 198 3.34 3.79 -4.39
N ASN A 199 3.98 4.25 -3.30
CA ASN A 199 3.44 5.23 -2.37
C ASN A 199 3.68 6.69 -2.81
N TYR A 200 4.47 6.93 -3.86
CA TYR A 200 4.64 8.28 -4.42
C TYR A 200 3.53 8.62 -5.41
N ALA A 201 3.21 9.90 -5.52
CA ALA A 201 2.23 10.41 -6.46
C ALA A 201 2.89 10.88 -7.76
N PRO A 202 2.36 10.48 -8.93
CA PRO A 202 2.83 11.05 -10.17
C PRO A 202 2.33 12.49 -10.32
N LYS A 203 3.25 13.39 -10.68
CA LYS A 203 3.01 14.80 -10.95
C LYS A 203 3.51 15.17 -12.34
N LEU A 204 2.66 15.79 -13.14
CA LEU A 204 3.02 16.26 -14.47
C LEU A 204 4.02 17.43 -14.39
N ARG A 205 5.12 17.36 -15.14
CA ARG A 205 6.13 18.43 -15.22
C ARG A 205 6.16 19.13 -16.57
N GLN A 206 6.03 18.39 -17.67
CA GLN A 206 6.08 18.92 -19.05
C GLN A 206 4.68 19.08 -19.65
N SER A 207 3.79 19.81 -18.96
CA SER A 207 2.39 20.03 -19.35
C SER A 207 2.24 20.48 -20.81
N GLU A 208 3.06 21.43 -21.25
CA GLU A 208 3.01 22.00 -22.61
C GLU A 208 3.28 20.97 -23.71
N ARG A 209 4.20 20.03 -23.48
CA ARG A 209 4.54 18.98 -24.44
C ARG A 209 3.35 18.04 -24.64
N PHE A 210 2.66 17.69 -23.56
CA PHE A 210 1.48 16.83 -23.64
C PHE A 210 0.27 17.54 -24.24
N ALA A 211 0.08 18.84 -23.94
CA ALA A 211 -1.01 19.63 -24.51
C ALA A 211 -0.95 19.74 -26.04
N ARG A 212 0.25 19.65 -26.65
CA ARG A 212 0.43 19.70 -28.11
C ARG A 212 0.10 18.38 -28.83
N VAL A 213 0.22 17.25 -28.13
CA VAL A 213 0.09 15.90 -28.72
C VAL A 213 -1.26 15.26 -28.39
N LEU A 214 -1.83 15.62 -27.24
CA LEU A 214 -3.09 15.05 -26.76
C LEU A 214 -4.29 15.92 -27.13
N SER A 215 -5.44 15.30 -27.31
CA SER A 215 -6.71 16.04 -27.37
C SER A 215 -6.95 16.77 -26.05
N PRO A 216 -7.68 17.91 -26.04
CA PRO A 216 -7.96 18.67 -24.82
C PRO A 216 -8.61 17.82 -23.70
N ALA A 217 -9.46 16.85 -24.08
CA ALA A 217 -10.07 15.93 -23.13
C ALA A 217 -9.05 14.95 -22.52
N SER A 218 -8.16 14.38 -23.34
CA SER A 218 -7.11 13.46 -22.88
C SER A 218 -6.06 14.17 -22.03
N TYR A 219 -5.69 15.40 -22.39
CA TYR A 219 -4.81 16.23 -21.59
C TYR A 219 -5.39 16.52 -20.20
N ARG A 220 -6.65 16.98 -20.12
CA ARG A 220 -7.31 17.22 -18.82
C ARG A 220 -7.40 15.97 -17.96
N GLN A 221 -7.68 14.82 -18.55
CA GLN A 221 -7.69 13.56 -17.81
C GLN A 221 -6.29 13.24 -17.26
N MET A 222 -5.25 13.39 -18.07
CA MET A 222 -3.87 13.14 -17.66
C MET A 222 -3.41 14.12 -16.58
N GLU A 223 -3.71 15.41 -16.70
CA GLU A 223 -3.43 16.43 -15.71
C GLU A 223 -4.13 16.14 -14.36
N ASN A 224 -5.37 15.66 -14.40
CA ASN A 224 -6.10 15.25 -13.21
C ASN A 224 -5.48 14.02 -12.52
N LEU A 225 -5.13 12.99 -13.30
CA LEU A 225 -4.53 11.76 -12.77
C LEU A 225 -3.11 12.01 -12.24
N MET A 226 -2.32 12.78 -12.96
CA MET A 226 -0.95 13.15 -12.62
C MET A 226 -0.89 14.48 -11.87
N SER A 227 -1.86 14.72 -10.99
CA SER A 227 -1.96 15.96 -10.21
C SER A 227 -1.06 15.98 -8.97
N GLY A 228 -0.39 14.87 -8.65
CA GLY A 228 0.42 14.74 -7.43
C GLY A 228 -0.41 14.59 -6.14
N ARG A 229 -1.72 14.28 -6.23
CA ARG A 229 -2.61 14.16 -5.06
C ARG A 229 -2.86 12.72 -4.58
N HIS A 230 -2.64 11.75 -5.46
CA HIS A 230 -2.92 10.34 -5.22
C HIS A 230 -1.67 9.53 -5.57
N SER A 231 -1.31 8.58 -4.70
CA SER A 231 -0.18 7.71 -4.97
C SER A 231 -0.44 6.82 -6.19
N VAL A 232 0.62 6.25 -6.78
CA VAL A 232 0.48 5.24 -7.85
C VAL A 232 -0.43 4.09 -7.41
N ARG A 233 -0.34 3.67 -6.13
CA ARG A 233 -1.19 2.62 -5.55
C ARG A 233 -2.66 3.05 -5.45
N ASP A 234 -2.94 4.31 -5.09
CA ASP A 234 -4.31 4.85 -5.06
C ASP A 234 -4.90 4.93 -6.47
N LEU A 235 -4.12 5.43 -7.43
CA LEU A 235 -4.56 5.55 -8.82
C LEU A 235 -4.85 4.18 -9.43
N ALA A 236 -4.01 3.18 -9.18
CA ALA A 236 -4.23 1.81 -9.67
C ALA A 236 -5.57 1.25 -9.19
N VAL A 237 -5.91 1.41 -7.90
CA VAL A 237 -7.20 0.94 -7.37
C VAL A 237 -8.37 1.75 -7.92
N ARG A 238 -8.28 3.09 -7.94
CA ARG A 238 -9.37 3.96 -8.45
C ARG A 238 -9.65 3.78 -9.93
N LEU A 239 -8.62 3.40 -10.70
CA LEU A 239 -8.74 3.15 -12.14
C LEU A 239 -9.00 1.68 -12.47
N GLU A 240 -9.12 0.81 -11.45
CA GLU A 240 -9.26 -0.64 -11.59
C GLU A 240 -8.18 -1.25 -12.50
N ARG A 241 -6.93 -0.85 -12.26
CA ARG A 241 -5.75 -1.30 -13.02
C ARG A 241 -4.84 -2.16 -12.17
N ASP A 242 -4.21 -3.12 -12.85
CA ASP A 242 -3.07 -3.82 -12.28
C ASP A 242 -1.95 -2.83 -11.93
N LEU A 243 -1.44 -2.94 -10.71
CA LEU A 243 -0.48 -1.99 -10.14
C LEU A 243 0.86 -2.02 -10.90
N ILE A 244 1.34 -3.21 -11.30
CA ILE A 244 2.60 -3.36 -12.02
C ILE A 244 2.47 -2.76 -13.42
N ALA A 245 1.48 -3.19 -14.19
CA ALA A 245 1.25 -2.71 -15.55
C ALA A 245 1.03 -1.19 -15.57
N PHE A 246 0.26 -0.65 -14.62
CA PHE A 246 0.08 0.79 -14.49
C PHE A 246 1.40 1.49 -14.22
N THR A 247 2.19 1.03 -13.24
CA THR A 247 3.48 1.66 -12.92
C THR A 247 4.45 1.59 -14.10
N GLN A 248 4.57 0.45 -14.77
CA GLN A 248 5.41 0.29 -15.96
C GLN A 248 5.05 1.28 -17.06
N SER A 249 3.75 1.55 -17.26
CA SER A 249 3.31 2.54 -18.25
C SER A 249 3.78 3.98 -17.96
N LEU A 250 4.10 4.29 -16.68
CA LEU A 250 4.61 5.61 -16.28
C LEU A 250 6.13 5.73 -16.44
N VAL A 251 6.87 4.61 -16.37
CA VAL A 251 8.34 4.59 -16.34
C VAL A 251 9.00 5.38 -17.47
N PRO A 252 8.58 5.27 -18.76
CA PRO A 252 9.20 6.04 -19.83
C PRO A 252 9.11 7.55 -19.61
N TYR A 253 7.98 8.03 -19.10
CA TYR A 253 7.77 9.46 -18.83
C TYR A 253 8.51 9.93 -17.58
N ILE A 254 8.67 9.05 -16.59
CA ILE A 254 9.51 9.33 -15.42
C ILE A 254 10.97 9.48 -15.85
N ARG A 255 11.47 8.56 -16.68
CA ARG A 255 12.85 8.60 -17.21
C ARG A 255 13.11 9.83 -18.08
N GLN A 256 12.10 10.31 -18.81
CA GLN A 256 12.18 11.53 -19.62
C GLN A 256 11.98 12.83 -18.81
N GLY A 257 11.70 12.75 -17.50
CA GLY A 257 11.41 13.92 -16.66
C GLY A 257 10.06 14.58 -16.94
N ALA A 258 9.18 13.91 -17.70
CA ALA A 258 7.87 14.42 -18.07
C ALA A 258 6.82 14.22 -16.95
N ILE A 259 6.99 13.14 -16.18
CA ILE A 259 6.28 12.86 -14.92
C ILE A 259 7.33 12.75 -13.82
N GLU A 260 7.06 13.32 -12.66
CA GLU A 260 7.86 13.14 -11.46
C GLU A 260 7.06 12.34 -10.43
N LEU A 261 7.73 11.48 -9.66
CA LEU A 261 7.12 10.85 -8.50
C LEU A 261 7.47 11.67 -7.25
N ILE A 262 6.46 12.28 -6.64
CA ILE A 262 6.61 13.11 -5.44
C ILE A 262 6.07 12.40 -4.20
N GLU A 263 6.67 12.69 -3.06
CA GLU A 263 6.09 12.34 -1.76
C GLU A 263 4.84 13.19 -1.52
N ILE A 264 3.85 12.58 -0.86
CA ILE A 264 2.59 13.22 -0.49
C ILE A 264 2.33 12.96 0.99
N PRO A 265 1.57 13.81 1.69
CA PRO A 265 1.13 13.51 3.05
C PRO A 265 0.10 12.38 3.06
N ASP A 266 -0.08 11.76 4.23
CA ASP A 266 -1.23 10.86 4.47
C ASP A 266 -2.56 11.65 4.40
N GLU A 267 -3.67 10.92 4.39
CA GLU A 267 -5.01 11.52 4.51
C GLU A 267 -5.24 12.06 5.94
N PRO A 268 -6.03 13.13 6.12
CA PRO A 268 -6.38 13.62 7.46
C PRO A 268 -7.27 12.60 8.20
N MET A 269 -7.23 12.59 9.53
CA MET A 269 -8.06 11.68 10.33
C MET A 269 -9.55 12.05 10.35
N GLU A 270 -9.89 13.27 9.92
CA GLU A 270 -11.25 13.87 9.99
C GLU A 270 -12.34 13.05 9.27
N TRP A 271 -12.00 12.27 8.24
CA TRP A 271 -13.00 11.42 7.58
C TRP A 271 -13.36 10.17 8.40
N ILE A 272 -12.59 9.85 9.44
CA ILE A 272 -12.80 8.73 10.36
C ILE A 272 -13.45 9.20 11.66
N VAL A 273 -12.99 10.33 12.19
CA VAL A 273 -13.49 10.92 13.44
C VAL A 273 -14.09 12.29 13.15
N SER A 274 -15.31 12.54 13.60
CA SER A 274 -15.85 13.91 13.60
C SER A 274 -14.92 14.79 14.45
N PRO A 275 -14.53 15.99 13.97
CA PRO A 275 -13.95 16.99 14.86
C PRO A 275 -14.98 17.23 15.97
N HIS A 276 -14.55 17.19 17.22
CA HIS A 276 -15.42 17.45 18.35
C HIS A 276 -16.13 18.80 18.15
N SER A 277 -17.46 18.78 18.11
CA SER A 277 -18.32 19.92 18.42
C SER A 277 -18.66 19.89 19.90
#